data_AF-A0AAQ3NMQ2-F1
#
_entry.id   AF-A0AAQ3NMQ2-F1
#
_cell.length_a   1.000
_cell.length_b   1.000
_cell.length_c   1.000
_cell.angle_alpha   90.00
_cell.angle_beta   90.00
_cell.angle_gamma   90.00
#
_symmetry.space_group_name_H-M   'P 1'
#
loop_
_entity.id
_entity.type
_entity.pdbx_description
1 polymer ?
#
loop_
_entity_poly.entity_id
_entity_poly.type
_entity_poly.pdbx_seq_one_letter_code
_entity_poly.pdbx_strand_id
1 'polypeptide(L)'
;MSARQIQGYLYDLLTKGSVVRKKIPVLILCNKTDKVTAHTKEFIRRQMEKEMYAFKSAISAADIANEFTLGVPGEPFSFTQCSNKVTAADASGLTGEISQLEEFIREHVKQ
;
A
#
# COMPACT_ATOMS: atom_id res chain seq x y z
N MET A 1 13.68 8.39 2.19
CA MET A 1 12.30 8.75 1.79
C MET A 1 11.55 9.15 3.04
N SER A 2 10.93 10.33 3.04
CA SER A 2 10.00 10.71 4.12
C SER A 2 8.66 9.98 3.93
N ALA A 3 7.88 9.83 5.01
CA ALA A 3 6.58 9.18 4.96
C ALA A 3 5.70 9.77 3.84
N ARG A 4 5.64 11.11 3.75
CA ARG A 4 4.87 11.85 2.73
C ARG A 4 5.18 11.43 1.29
N GLN A 5 6.45 11.14 0.98
CA GLN A 5 6.83 10.68 -0.35
C GLN A 5 6.29 9.28 -0.66
N ILE A 6 6.30 8.38 0.34
CA ILE A 6 5.75 7.03 0.22
C ILE A 6 4.24 7.09 0.00
N GLN A 7 3.53 7.96 0.74
CA GLN A 7 2.08 8.11 0.55
C GLN A 7 1.73 8.73 -0.79
N GLY A 8 2.46 9.74 -1.26
CA GLY A 8 2.27 10.31 -2.60
C GLY A 8 2.44 9.27 -3.70
N TYR A 9 3.51 8.48 -3.62
CA TYR A 9 3.77 7.41 -4.59
C TYR A 9 2.70 6.32 -4.56
N LEU A 10 2.31 5.88 -3.36
CA LEU A 10 1.27 4.85 -3.21
C LEU A 10 -0.10 5.35 -3.67
N TYR A 11 -0.42 6.62 -3.36
CA TYR A 11 -1.67 7.24 -3.81
C TYR A 11 -1.71 7.30 -5.33
N ASP A 12 -0.66 7.79 -5.98
CA ASP A 12 -0.57 7.83 -7.44
C ASP A 12 -0.72 6.44 -8.06
N LEU A 13 0.00 5.44 -7.51
CA LEU A 13 -0.07 4.06 -7.97
C LEU A 13 -1.50 3.50 -7.88
N LEU A 14 -2.15 3.66 -6.73
CA LEU A 14 -3.48 3.10 -6.47
C LEU A 14 -4.60 3.88 -7.18
N THR A 15 -4.38 5.13 -7.58
CA THR A 15 -5.34 5.94 -8.33
C THR A 15 -5.08 5.93 -9.84
N LYS A 16 -3.97 5.32 -10.28
CA LYS A 16 -3.64 5.17 -11.69
C LYS A 16 -4.70 4.32 -12.40
N GLY A 17 -5.32 4.86 -13.44
CA GLY A 17 -6.42 4.19 -14.14
C GLY A 17 -6.07 2.81 -14.69
N SER A 18 -4.82 2.58 -15.12
CA SER A 18 -4.37 1.25 -15.53
C SER A 18 -4.35 0.23 -14.38
N VAL A 19 -4.01 0.67 -13.16
CA VAL A 19 -3.95 -0.16 -11.96
C VAL A 19 -5.36 -0.47 -11.48
N VAL A 20 -6.22 0.55 -11.40
CA VAL A 20 -7.61 0.41 -10.93
C VAL A 20 -8.45 -0.42 -11.90
N ARG A 21 -8.43 -0.09 -13.20
CA ARG A 21 -9.25 -0.79 -14.22
C ARG A 21 -8.85 -2.26 -14.37
N LYS A 22 -7.57 -2.59 -14.24
CA LYS A 22 -7.08 -3.98 -14.30
C LYS A 22 -7.13 -4.70 -12.94
N LYS A 23 -7.55 -4.02 -11.87
CA LYS A 23 -7.56 -4.54 -10.49
C LYS A 23 -6.24 -5.22 -10.11
N ILE A 24 -5.12 -4.58 -10.45
CA ILE A 24 -3.79 -5.13 -10.21
C ILE A 24 -3.61 -5.32 -8.69
N PRO A 25 -3.29 -6.53 -8.22
CA PRO A 25 -3.04 -6.81 -6.81
C PRO A 25 -1.75 -6.12 -6.37
N VAL A 26 -1.74 -5.51 -5.18
CA VAL A 26 -0.59 -4.76 -4.65
C VAL A 26 -0.14 -5.41 -3.35
N LEU A 27 1.16 -5.72 -3.25
CA LEU A 27 1.78 -6.22 -2.03
C LEU A 27 2.67 -5.14 -1.40
N ILE A 28 2.35 -4.78 -0.17
CA ILE A 28 3.21 -3.94 0.68
C ILE A 28 4.16 -4.89 1.40
N LEU A 29 5.40 -4.95 0.90
CA LEU A 29 6.43 -5.79 1.48
C LEU A 29 7.21 -5.01 2.54
N CYS A 30 7.04 -5.39 3.80
CA CYS A 30 7.74 -4.82 4.94
C CYS A 30 9.12 -5.50 5.04
N ASN A 31 10.10 -4.94 4.32
CA ASN A 31 11.47 -5.45 4.32
C ASN A 31 12.22 -5.09 5.62
N LYS A 32 13.27 -5.86 5.94
CA LYS A 32 14.16 -5.70 7.10
C LYS A 32 13.56 -6.12 8.44
N THR A 33 12.70 -7.14 8.44
CA THR A 33 12.14 -7.71 9.68
C THR A 33 13.20 -8.34 10.60
N ASP A 34 14.43 -8.51 10.12
CA ASP A 34 15.61 -8.91 10.89
C ASP A 34 16.05 -7.88 11.94
N LYS A 35 15.61 -6.62 11.83
CA LYS A 35 15.95 -5.60 12.82
C LYS A 35 14.99 -5.66 14.01
N VAL A 36 15.53 -5.60 15.23
CA VAL A 36 14.73 -5.46 16.47
C VAL A 36 13.87 -4.20 16.52
N THR A 37 14.21 -3.19 15.70
CA THR A 37 13.42 -1.97 15.52
C THR A 37 12.38 -2.06 14.41
N ALA A 38 12.26 -3.22 13.74
CA ALA A 38 11.28 -3.42 12.70
C ALA A 38 9.87 -3.53 13.30
N HIS A 39 8.95 -2.77 12.75
CA HIS A 39 7.54 -2.87 13.09
C HIS A 39 6.90 -4.04 12.35
N THR A 40 5.88 -4.65 12.95
CA THR A 40 5.11 -5.72 12.30
C THR A 40 4.34 -5.17 11.11
N LYS A 41 4.08 -6.01 10.09
CA LYS A 41 3.21 -5.66 8.96
C LYS A 41 1.87 -5.04 9.38
N GLU A 42 1.27 -5.49 10.48
CA GLU A 42 0.00 -4.97 10.98
C GLU A 42 0.13 -3.54 11.47
N PHE A 43 1.20 -3.24 12.21
CA PHE A 43 1.48 -1.89 12.67
C PHE A 43 1.76 -0.94 11.50
N ILE A 44 2.62 -1.37 10.56
CA ILE A 44 2.95 -0.60 9.36
C ILE A 44 1.69 -0.35 8.52
N ARG A 45 0.86 -1.38 8.33
CA ARG A 45 -0.41 -1.27 7.61
C ARG A 45 -1.33 -0.24 8.26
N ARG A 46 -1.60 -0.35 9.57
CA ARG A 46 -2.46 0.59 10.30
C ARG A 46 -1.92 2.01 10.26
N GLN A 47 -0.61 2.16 10.40
CA GLN A 47 0.04 3.47 10.34
C GLN A 47 -0.06 4.07 8.94
N MET A 48 0.15 3.28 7.88
CA MET A 48 -0.04 3.72 6.50
C MET A 48 -1.49 4.11 6.22
N GLU A 49 -2.47 3.35 6.74
CA GLU A 49 -3.89 3.67 6.59
C GLU A 49 -4.21 5.05 7.20
N LYS A 50 -3.72 5.29 8.42
CA LYS A 50 -3.89 6.57 9.11
C LYS A 50 -3.20 7.74 8.39
N GLU A 51 -1.97 7.54 7.95
CA GLU A 51 -1.21 8.56 7.22
C GLU A 51 -1.81 8.84 5.84
N MET A 52 -2.33 7.84 5.14
CA MET A 52 -3.05 8.03 3.88
C MET A 52 -4.34 8.82 4.08
N TYR A 53 -5.08 8.58 5.16
CA TYR A 53 -6.26 9.38 5.51
C TYR A 53 -5.89 10.86 5.73
N ALA A 54 -4.83 11.10 6.49
CA ALA A 54 -4.31 12.46 6.74
C ALA A 54 -3.79 13.10 5.45
N PHE A 55 -3.08 12.34 4.61
CA PHE A 55 -2.57 12.79 3.32
C PHE A 55 -3.70 13.17 2.36
N LYS A 56 -4.76 12.35 2.26
CA LYS A 56 -5.97 12.66 1.48
C LYS A 56 -6.67 13.92 2.00
N SER A 57 -6.72 14.10 3.32
CA SER A 57 -7.31 15.30 3.93
C SER A 57 -6.46 16.56 3.70
N ALA A 58 -5.13 16.39 3.58
CA ALA A 58 -4.18 17.47 3.36
C ALA A 58 -4.02 17.85 1.88
N ILE A 59 -4.24 16.91 0.96
CA ILE A 59 -4.31 17.20 -0.47
C ILE A 59 -5.71 17.77 -0.75
N SER A 60 -5.77 19.08 -0.99
CA SER A 60 -7.02 19.75 -1.34
C SER A 60 -7.55 19.23 -2.67
N ALA A 61 -8.86 19.33 -2.90
CA ALA A 61 -9.54 18.87 -4.13
C ALA A 61 -8.93 19.43 -5.45
N ALA A 62 -8.13 20.49 -5.36
CA ALA A 62 -7.42 21.11 -6.47
C ALA A 62 -6.27 20.27 -7.05
N ASP A 63 -5.71 19.33 -6.30
CA ASP A 63 -4.59 18.46 -6.74
C ASP A 63 -5.05 17.06 -7.17
N ILE A 64 -6.36 16.82 -7.27
CA ILE A 64 -6.92 15.56 -7.79
C ILE A 64 -6.89 15.63 -9.33
N ALA A 65 -5.69 15.56 -9.89
CA ALA A 65 -5.49 15.26 -11.31
C ALA A 65 -5.76 13.77 -11.63
N ASN A 66 -5.94 12.93 -10.61
CA ASN A 66 -6.09 11.50 -10.78
C ASN A 66 -7.57 11.12 -10.98
N GLU A 67 -7.84 10.34 -12.03
CA GLU A 67 -9.18 9.87 -12.44
C GLU A 67 -9.94 9.09 -11.35
N PHE A 68 -9.24 8.58 -10.34
CA PHE A 68 -9.81 7.71 -9.30
C PHE A 68 -9.50 8.24 -7.91
N THR A 69 -10.47 8.14 -7.00
CA THR A 69 -10.30 8.49 -5.58
C THR A 69 -10.19 7.23 -4.73
N LEU A 70 -9.37 7.28 -3.66
CA LEU A 70 -9.17 6.15 -2.75
C LEU A 70 -10.04 6.27 -1.50
N GLY A 71 -10.70 5.17 -1.13
CA GLY A 71 -11.51 5.06 0.09
C GLY A 71 -12.81 5.87 0.04
N VAL A 72 -13.62 5.71 1.09
CA VAL A 72 -14.93 6.36 1.21
C VAL A 72 -14.76 7.77 1.81
N PRO A 73 -15.35 8.82 1.23
CA PRO A 73 -15.34 10.16 1.84
C PRO A 73 -16.08 10.15 3.19
N GLY A 74 -15.47 10.70 4.23
CA GLY A 74 -16.06 10.78 5.57
C GLY A 74 -15.80 9.58 6.48
N GLU A 75 -15.19 8.51 5.98
CA GLU A 75 -14.78 7.36 6.78
C GLU A 75 -13.26 7.25 6.93
N PRO A 76 -12.74 6.64 8.01
CA PRO A 76 -11.33 6.33 8.11
C PRO A 76 -10.89 5.48 6.91
N PHE A 77 -9.77 5.87 6.31
CA PHE A 77 -9.24 5.16 5.15
C PHE A 77 -8.83 3.74 5.56
N SER A 78 -9.31 2.75 4.81
CA SER A 78 -8.77 1.40 4.87
C SER A 78 -8.40 0.87 3.49
N PHE A 79 -7.35 0.05 3.45
CA PHE A 79 -6.95 -0.66 2.24
C PHE A 79 -8.03 -1.57 1.67
N THR A 80 -9.00 -2.00 2.49
CA THR A 80 -10.16 -2.78 2.04
C THR A 80 -11.13 -1.97 1.19
N GLN A 81 -11.12 -0.64 1.31
CA GLN A 81 -11.94 0.27 0.51
C GLN A 81 -11.29 0.60 -0.85
N CYS A 82 -10.06 0.12 -1.11
CA CYS A 82 -9.42 0.28 -2.41
C CYS A 82 -10.02 -0.69 -3.43
N SER A 83 -10.12 -0.28 -4.70
CA SER A 83 -10.56 -1.19 -5.78
C SER A 83 -9.58 -2.34 -6.02
N ASN A 84 -8.32 -2.16 -5.63
CA ASN A 84 -7.23 -3.11 -5.76
C ASN A 84 -7.07 -3.93 -4.47
N LYS A 85 -6.78 -5.23 -4.61
CA LYS A 85 -6.44 -6.10 -3.47
C LYS A 85 -5.06 -5.69 -2.94
N VAL A 86 -5.05 -4.91 -1.86
CA VAL A 86 -3.82 -4.53 -1.15
C VAL A 86 -3.57 -5.50 -0.01
N THR A 87 -2.40 -6.13 -0.02
CA THR A 87 -1.95 -7.08 1.00
C THR A 87 -0.65 -6.60 1.63
N ALA A 88 -0.40 -6.96 2.88
CA ALA A 88 0.85 -6.65 3.57
C ALA A 88 1.53 -7.94 3.98
N ALA A 89 2.84 -8.03 3.73
CA ALA A 89 3.68 -9.17 4.06
C ALA A 89 4.98 -8.71 4.70
N ASP A 90 5.54 -9.57 5.54
CA ASP A 90 6.85 -9.38 6.14
C ASP A 90 7.90 -10.06 5.26
N ALA A 91 9.08 -9.45 5.12
CA ALA A 91 10.21 -10.09 4.49
C ALA A 91 11.55 -9.60 5.06
N SER A 92 12.57 -10.45 4.96
CA SER A 92 13.95 -10.03 5.15
C SER A 92 14.81 -10.53 4.00
N GLY A 93 15.29 -9.57 3.20
CA GLY A 93 16.31 -9.86 2.19
C GLY A 93 17.66 -10.27 2.79
N LEU A 94 17.90 -10.04 4.09
CA LEU A 94 19.15 -10.41 4.76
C LEU A 94 19.12 -11.89 5.21
N THR A 95 18.02 -12.33 5.81
CA THR A 95 17.89 -13.72 6.28
C THR A 95 17.36 -14.66 5.20
N GLY A 96 16.86 -14.12 4.08
CA GLY A 96 16.23 -14.90 3.02
C GLY A 96 14.77 -15.25 3.28
N GLU A 97 14.15 -14.66 4.32
CA GLU A 97 12.74 -14.86 4.64
C GLU A 97 11.86 -14.11 3.63
N ILE A 98 11.53 -14.76 2.51
CA ILE A 98 10.74 -14.19 1.40
C ILE A 98 9.54 -15.06 1.00
N SER A 99 9.20 -16.09 1.77
CA SER A 99 8.14 -17.05 1.42
C SER A 99 6.78 -16.41 1.11
N GLN A 100 6.38 -15.38 1.89
CA GLN A 100 5.12 -14.64 1.64
C GLN A 100 5.14 -13.86 0.31
N LEU A 101 6.33 -13.36 -0.10
CA LEU A 101 6.50 -12.71 -1.39
C LEU A 101 6.38 -13.72 -2.53
N GLU A 102 7.04 -14.88 -2.41
CA GLU A 102 6.96 -15.93 -3.42
C GLU A 102 5.55 -16.46 -3.61
N GLU A 103 4.82 -16.71 -2.51
CA GLU A 103 3.43 -17.15 -2.56
C GLU A 103 2.54 -16.12 -3.25
N PHE A 104 2.69 -14.83 -2.91
CA PHE A 104 1.93 -13.76 -3.55
C PHE A 104 2.18 -13.69 -5.06
N ILE A 105 3.44 -13.80 -5.49
CA ILE A 105 3.80 -13.81 -6.91
C ILE A 105 3.19 -15.03 -7.60
N ARG A 106 3.28 -16.23 -7.01
CA ARG A 106 2.71 -17.46 -7.58
C ARG A 106 1.18 -17.40 -7.70
N GLU A 107 0.49 -16.76 -6.76
CA GLU A 107 -0.98 -16.61 -6.81
C GLU A 107 -1.42 -15.68 -7.96
N HIS A 108 -0.65 -14.61 -8.23
CA HIS A 108 -1.08 -13.54 -9.12
C HIS A 108 -0.39 -13.50 -10.48
N VAL A 109 0.73 -14.23 -10.64
CA VAL A 109 1.45 -14.39 -11.90
C VAL A 109 1.35 -15.86 -12.31
N LYS A 110 0.36 -16.17 -13.15
CA LYS A 110 0.32 -17.44 -13.86
C LYS A 110 1.37 -17.39 -14.96
N GLN A 111 2.38 -18.26 -14.84
CA GLN A 111 3.36 -18.54 -15.90
C GLN A 111 2.69 -19.18 -17.11
#